data_AF-A0A8J5M1K5-F1
#
_entry.id   AF-A0A8J5M1K5-F1
#
_cell.length_a   1.000
_cell.length_b   1.000
_cell.length_c   1.000
_cell.angle_alpha   90.00
_cell.angle_beta   90.00
_cell.angle_gamma   90.00
#
_symmetry.space_group_name_H-M   'P 1'
#
loop_
_entity.id
_entity.type
_entity.pdbx_description
1 polymer ?
#
loop_
_entity_poly.entity_id
_entity_poly.type
_entity_poly.pdbx_seq_one_letter_code
_entity_poly.pdbx_strand_id
1 'polypeptide(L)'
;MTTSSTASALILAIVLLLFAPLSPGNCASTGEGNALFFSFGGSGKNRSFATEFALYGDAEMNSSEVRVTRAANESSGLMIYWKPVRFFGTKPGFSSSFSFSVSPGNGGGLAFFLSPVSVPLEPATGDWSRLSTSVVAVKFVTAASLVEVDVGGELLTKSRNLSDDGLLLVLSRGEKLHSWIDYDGESKRIEVRLCQDKDPKEAAPSISHSIDLSYMLWREASWVGLSSWSGNSSHGSSIYSWNFTEKHGAPYLMHSEPLDPNSFVVRSKGGSRTRAYPWGVFVAMLVAAACGAILTFFTMIVWYALVSRRPVAPVEYPAHAAGVAYGKIESVGDKVLENCKK
;
A
#
# COMPACT_ATOMS: atom_id res chain seq x y z
N MET A 1 73.40 8.91 -18.93
CA MET A 1 72.08 9.31 -18.40
C MET A 1 71.02 8.65 -19.25
N THR A 2 70.39 7.62 -18.70
CA THR A 2 69.53 6.62 -19.35
C THR A 2 68.13 6.71 -18.77
N THR A 3 67.21 7.45 -19.41
CA THR A 3 65.82 7.60 -18.94
C THR A 3 64.81 7.77 -20.09
N SER A 4 64.88 6.98 -21.16
CA SER A 4 63.87 7.05 -22.25
C SER A 4 63.21 5.72 -22.62
N SER A 5 63.62 4.58 -22.05
CA SER A 5 63.12 3.26 -22.49
C SER A 5 61.85 2.78 -21.77
N THR A 6 61.59 3.24 -20.54
CA THR A 6 60.48 2.71 -19.71
C THR A 6 59.12 3.30 -20.08
N ALA A 7 59.06 4.54 -20.57
CA ALA A 7 57.80 5.20 -20.94
C ALA A 7 57.19 4.61 -22.22
N SER A 8 58.02 4.19 -23.18
CA SER A 8 57.54 3.62 -24.45
C SER A 8 56.92 2.24 -24.28
N ALA A 9 57.41 1.44 -23.34
CA ALA A 9 56.86 0.11 -23.06
C ALA A 9 55.50 0.17 -22.36
N LEU A 10 55.29 1.16 -21.48
CA LEU A 10 54.02 1.40 -20.79
C LEU A 10 52.92 1.87 -21.75
N ILE A 11 53.24 2.73 -22.72
CA ILE A 11 52.28 3.21 -23.70
C ILE A 11 51.84 2.07 -24.64
N LEU A 12 52.77 1.20 -25.04
CA LEU A 12 52.45 0.06 -25.92
C LEU A 12 51.56 -1.00 -25.20
N ALA A 13 51.77 -1.21 -23.91
CA ALA A 13 50.94 -2.13 -23.10
C ALA A 13 49.51 -1.61 -22.90
N ILE A 14 49.33 -0.29 -22.74
CA ILE A 14 48.00 0.34 -22.60
C ILE A 14 47.23 0.30 -23.93
N VAL A 15 47.90 0.49 -25.07
CA VAL A 15 47.27 0.39 -26.39
C VAL A 15 46.86 -1.06 -26.71
N LEU A 16 47.64 -2.07 -26.32
CA LEU A 16 47.25 -3.47 -26.50
C LEU A 16 46.07 -3.92 -25.61
N LEU A 17 45.90 -3.29 -24.43
CA LEU A 17 44.72 -3.53 -23.57
C LEU A 17 43.44 -2.87 -24.10
N LEU A 18 43.54 -1.80 -24.89
CA LEU A 18 42.40 -1.10 -25.48
C LEU A 18 41.91 -1.72 -26.81
N PHE A 19 42.71 -2.58 -27.44
CA PHE A 19 42.39 -3.20 -28.74
C PHE A 19 42.34 -4.74 -28.69
N ALA A 20 42.17 -5.35 -27.52
CA ALA A 20 41.88 -6.78 -27.44
C ALA A 20 40.48 -7.04 -28.03
N PRO A 21 40.34 -7.82 -29.12
CA PRO A 21 39.04 -8.20 -29.63
C PRO A 21 38.37 -9.09 -28.58
N LEU A 22 37.27 -8.62 -28.00
CA LEU A 22 36.37 -9.44 -27.21
C LEU A 22 35.88 -10.58 -28.13
N SER A 23 36.48 -11.75 -27.98
CA SER A 23 36.02 -12.98 -28.60
C SER A 23 34.52 -13.15 -28.30
N PRO A 24 33.65 -13.42 -29.28
CA PRO A 24 32.29 -13.85 -29.00
C PRO A 24 32.37 -15.20 -28.30
N GLY A 25 32.34 -15.16 -26.96
CA GLY A 25 32.20 -16.35 -26.13
C GLY A 25 30.85 -16.99 -26.46
N ASN A 26 30.95 -18.22 -26.94
CA ASN A 26 29.84 -19.08 -27.34
C ASN A 26 28.64 -19.00 -26.38
N CYS A 27 27.46 -18.92 -26.98
CA CYS A 27 26.19 -19.24 -26.34
C CYS A 27 26.27 -20.61 -25.67
N ALA A 28 26.14 -20.62 -24.35
CA ALA A 28 25.60 -21.75 -23.61
C ALA A 28 24.27 -21.28 -23.00
N SER A 29 23.18 -21.70 -23.64
CA SER A 29 21.83 -21.56 -23.12
C SER A 29 21.63 -22.49 -21.93
N THR A 30 21.67 -21.98 -20.70
CA THR A 30 20.95 -22.58 -19.56
C THR A 30 20.78 -21.52 -18.49
N GLY A 31 19.76 -20.67 -18.64
CA GLY A 31 19.30 -19.75 -17.61
C GLY A 31 17.92 -20.19 -17.17
N GLU A 32 17.85 -21.28 -16.42
CA GLU A 32 16.72 -21.58 -15.55
C GLU A 32 16.65 -20.41 -14.57
N GLY A 33 15.80 -19.42 -14.88
CA GLY A 33 15.62 -18.25 -14.04
C GLY A 33 15.15 -18.73 -12.68
N ASN A 34 15.97 -18.51 -11.64
CA ASN A 34 15.71 -18.96 -10.28
C ASN A 34 14.33 -18.46 -9.82
N ALA A 35 13.31 -19.28 -9.95
CA ALA A 35 12.00 -19.02 -9.38
C ALA A 35 12.18 -18.82 -7.87
N LEU A 36 11.66 -17.71 -7.34
CA LEU A 36 11.60 -17.45 -5.92
C LEU A 36 10.81 -18.56 -5.23
N PHE A 37 11.53 -19.30 -4.38
CA PHE A 37 10.99 -20.31 -3.48
C PHE A 37 11.43 -19.97 -2.06
N PHE A 38 10.49 -19.88 -1.14
CA PHE A 38 10.79 -19.92 0.28
C PHE A 38 9.96 -20.98 0.97
N SER A 39 10.50 -21.49 2.08
CA SER A 39 9.80 -22.43 2.94
C SER A 39 10.11 -22.10 4.40
N PHE A 40 9.06 -21.80 5.14
CA PHE A 40 9.05 -21.71 6.58
C PHE A 40 8.53 -23.04 7.14
N GLY A 41 9.32 -23.66 8.01
CA GLY A 41 8.87 -24.72 8.90
C GLY A 41 9.28 -24.32 10.31
N GLY A 42 8.34 -24.32 11.25
CA GLY A 42 8.53 -23.87 12.63
C GLY A 42 9.49 -24.72 13.47
N SER A 43 10.72 -24.96 13.03
CA SER A 43 11.75 -25.66 13.80
C SER A 43 13.00 -24.79 13.93
N GLY A 44 13.03 -23.98 15.01
CA GLY A 44 14.18 -23.71 15.88
C GLY A 44 15.46 -23.06 15.34
N LYS A 45 15.68 -22.89 14.03
CA LYS A 45 16.84 -22.17 13.51
C LYS A 45 16.49 -20.70 13.25
N ASN A 46 16.22 -19.98 14.33
CA ASN A 46 15.72 -18.60 14.37
C ASN A 46 16.55 -17.54 13.61
N ARG A 47 17.76 -17.86 13.12
CA ARG A 47 18.61 -16.87 12.42
C ARG A 47 18.17 -16.59 10.97
N SER A 48 17.49 -17.51 10.28
CA SER A 48 17.00 -17.26 8.91
C SER A 48 15.63 -16.57 8.87
N PHE A 49 14.77 -16.79 9.86
CA PHE A 49 13.42 -16.26 9.88
C PHE A 49 13.38 -14.72 9.87
N ALA A 50 14.12 -14.08 10.78
CA ALA A 50 14.19 -12.63 10.86
C ALA A 50 14.84 -11.96 9.64
N THR A 51 15.56 -12.74 8.82
CA THR A 51 16.16 -12.25 7.56
C THR A 51 15.26 -12.46 6.34
N GLU A 52 14.13 -13.13 6.49
CA GLU A 52 13.22 -13.50 5.39
C GLU A 52 11.78 -13.00 5.61
N PHE A 53 11.37 -12.82 6.86
CA PHE A 53 10.03 -12.40 7.21
C PHE A 53 10.01 -11.14 8.08
N ALA A 54 9.05 -10.28 7.81
CA ALA A 54 8.69 -9.14 8.63
C ALA A 54 7.34 -9.39 9.31
N LEU A 55 7.28 -9.14 10.61
CA LEU A 55 6.07 -9.26 11.42
C LEU A 55 5.60 -7.87 11.83
N TYR A 56 4.29 -7.61 11.72
CA TYR A 56 3.66 -6.36 12.12
C TYR A 56 2.41 -6.60 12.97
N GLY A 57 1.99 -5.58 13.72
CA GLY A 57 0.88 -5.68 14.66
C GLY A 57 1.24 -6.58 15.84
N ASP A 58 0.30 -7.43 16.23
CA ASP A 58 0.44 -8.42 17.31
C ASP A 58 1.17 -9.70 16.86
N ALA A 59 1.67 -9.75 15.62
CA ALA A 59 2.32 -10.95 15.10
C ALA A 59 3.68 -11.19 15.77
N GLU A 60 3.87 -12.38 16.31
CA GLU A 60 5.05 -12.79 17.06
C GLU A 60 5.51 -14.18 16.63
N MET A 61 6.82 -14.35 16.44
CA MET A 61 7.42 -15.67 16.24
C MET A 61 7.56 -16.36 17.61
N ASN A 62 6.83 -17.45 17.78
CA ASN A 62 7.03 -18.39 18.89
C ASN A 62 8.09 -19.43 18.50
N SER A 63 8.51 -20.31 19.42
CA SER A 63 9.58 -21.28 19.17
C SER A 63 9.37 -22.20 17.95
N SER A 64 8.11 -22.44 17.57
CA SER A 64 7.76 -23.35 16.46
C SER A 64 6.58 -22.93 15.58
N GLU A 65 6.12 -21.69 15.71
CA GLU A 65 4.97 -21.17 14.96
C GLU A 65 5.03 -19.65 14.96
N VAL A 66 4.44 -19.03 13.94
CA VAL A 66 4.17 -17.59 13.96
C VAL A 66 2.76 -17.40 14.46
N ARG A 67 2.62 -16.82 15.64
CA ARG A 67 1.32 -16.39 16.16
C ARG A 67 0.99 -15.05 15.50
N VAL A 68 0.00 -15.02 14.62
CA VAL A 68 -0.36 -13.79 13.91
C VAL A 68 -1.27 -12.92 14.77
N THR A 69 -2.18 -13.54 15.52
CA THR A 69 -3.07 -12.83 16.45
C THR A 69 -3.08 -13.51 17.81
N ARG A 70 -3.16 -12.70 18.87
CA ARG A 70 -3.31 -13.15 20.25
C ARG A 70 -4.79 -13.33 20.61
N ALA A 71 -5.05 -14.14 21.62
CA ALA A 71 -6.38 -14.33 22.21
C ALA A 71 -6.83 -13.06 22.98
N ALA A 72 -7.26 -12.03 22.24
CA ALA A 72 -7.70 -10.75 22.79
C ALA A 72 -8.84 -10.16 21.95
N ASN A 73 -9.67 -9.32 22.59
CA ASN A 73 -10.88 -8.73 22.00
C ASN A 73 -10.61 -7.93 20.72
N GLU A 74 -9.40 -7.42 20.52
CA GLU A 74 -8.98 -6.81 19.26
C GLU A 74 -7.50 -7.13 19.07
N SER A 75 -7.21 -8.09 18.20
CA SER A 75 -5.86 -8.45 17.80
C SER A 75 -5.77 -8.51 16.30
N SER A 76 -4.76 -7.85 15.74
CA SER A 76 -4.48 -7.88 14.31
C SER A 76 -2.99 -8.05 14.13
N GLY A 77 -2.62 -8.85 13.15
CA GLY A 77 -1.22 -9.05 12.83
C GLY A 77 -1.02 -9.48 11.40
N LEU A 78 0.23 -9.35 10.99
CA LEU A 78 0.62 -9.43 9.60
C LEU A 78 2.01 -10.04 9.51
N MET A 79 2.13 -11.10 8.72
CA MET A 79 3.40 -11.75 8.40
C MET A 79 3.66 -11.57 6.90
N ILE A 80 4.77 -10.93 6.56
CA ILE A 80 5.16 -10.63 5.17
C ILE A 80 6.50 -11.28 4.88
N TYR A 81 6.65 -11.84 3.69
CA TYR A 81 7.95 -12.15 3.14
C TYR A 81 8.62 -10.85 2.65
N TRP A 82 9.69 -10.41 3.30
CA TRP A 82 10.21 -9.03 3.15
C TRP A 82 10.99 -8.78 1.86
N LYS A 83 11.17 -9.78 0.99
CA LYS A 83 11.72 -9.55 -0.36
C LYS A 83 10.59 -9.46 -1.38
N PRO A 84 10.41 -8.33 -2.09
CA PRO A 84 9.37 -8.22 -3.10
C PRO A 84 9.52 -9.26 -4.21
N VAL A 85 8.40 -9.86 -4.59
CA VAL A 85 8.33 -10.88 -5.65
C VAL A 85 8.02 -10.19 -6.97
N ARG A 86 8.74 -10.57 -8.04
CA ARG A 86 8.53 -10.01 -9.38
C ARG A 86 8.24 -11.11 -10.38
N PHE A 87 7.08 -10.99 -11.03
CA PHE A 87 6.65 -11.94 -12.03
C PHE A 87 7.13 -11.53 -13.43
N PHE A 88 7.94 -12.38 -14.06
CA PHE A 88 8.45 -12.18 -15.41
C PHE A 88 7.76 -13.08 -16.44
N GLY A 89 7.92 -12.73 -17.72
CA GLY A 89 7.43 -13.53 -18.85
C GLY A 89 5.94 -13.36 -19.15
N THR A 90 5.48 -14.12 -20.14
CA THR A 90 4.09 -14.17 -20.60
C THR A 90 3.31 -15.17 -19.75
N LYS A 91 2.15 -14.76 -19.22
CA LYS A 91 1.27 -15.61 -18.39
C LYS A 91 1.95 -16.10 -17.08
N PRO A 92 2.40 -15.17 -16.20
CA PRO A 92 2.99 -15.56 -14.93
C PRO A 92 1.99 -16.27 -14.01
N GLY A 93 2.50 -17.11 -13.10
CA GLY A 93 1.70 -17.85 -12.11
C GLY A 93 2.35 -17.86 -10.73
N PHE A 94 1.69 -18.46 -9.75
CA PHE A 94 2.27 -18.74 -8.45
C PHE A 94 1.61 -19.94 -7.76
N SER A 95 2.27 -20.45 -6.74
CA SER A 95 1.72 -21.45 -5.82
C SER A 95 2.11 -21.06 -4.40
N SER A 96 1.15 -21.07 -3.49
CA SER A 96 1.35 -20.80 -2.07
C SER A 96 0.73 -21.94 -1.28
N SER A 97 1.44 -22.51 -0.32
CA SER A 97 0.84 -23.48 0.61
C SER A 97 1.28 -23.28 2.03
N PHE A 98 0.33 -23.29 2.95
CA PHE A 98 0.58 -23.00 4.35
C PHE A 98 -0.31 -23.83 5.25
N SER A 99 0.25 -24.15 6.42
CA SER A 99 -0.44 -24.82 7.50
C SER A 99 -0.72 -23.81 8.60
N PHE A 100 -1.98 -23.71 9.03
CA PHE A 100 -2.43 -22.72 9.99
C PHE A 100 -3.52 -23.29 10.92
N SER A 101 -3.78 -22.59 12.01
CA SER A 101 -4.96 -22.84 12.86
C SER A 101 -5.60 -21.50 13.22
N VAL A 102 -6.91 -21.52 13.36
CA VAL A 102 -7.67 -20.38 13.88
C VAL A 102 -8.53 -20.91 15.02
N SER A 103 -8.43 -20.27 16.18
CA SER A 103 -9.15 -20.73 17.36
C SER A 103 -10.68 -20.64 17.14
N PRO A 104 -11.48 -21.57 17.71
CA PRO A 104 -12.94 -21.56 17.61
C PRO A 104 -13.52 -20.20 17.96
N GLY A 105 -14.45 -19.63 17.19
CA GLY A 105 -15.07 -18.36 17.58
C GLY A 105 -15.94 -17.69 16.53
N ASN A 106 -16.71 -16.69 16.98
CA ASN A 106 -17.71 -15.99 16.16
C ASN A 106 -17.17 -14.72 15.48
N GLY A 107 -15.86 -14.67 15.19
CA GLY A 107 -15.21 -13.48 14.64
C GLY A 107 -13.83 -13.77 14.08
N GLY A 108 -13.37 -12.87 13.19
CA GLY A 108 -12.02 -12.87 12.66
C GLY A 108 -11.79 -13.73 11.41
N GLY A 109 -10.54 -14.10 11.20
CA GLY A 109 -10.12 -14.97 10.12
C GLY A 109 -8.63 -14.85 9.80
N LEU A 110 -8.22 -15.54 8.74
CA LEU A 110 -6.89 -15.46 8.15
C LEU A 110 -7.03 -15.11 6.68
N ALA A 111 -6.12 -14.33 6.13
CA ALA A 111 -6.12 -14.03 4.71
C ALA A 111 -4.70 -14.09 4.14
N PHE A 112 -4.56 -14.80 3.02
CA PHE A 112 -3.42 -14.66 2.13
C PHE A 112 -3.61 -13.43 1.26
N PHE A 113 -2.55 -12.68 1.00
CA PHE A 113 -2.61 -11.58 0.04
C PHE A 113 -1.31 -11.44 -0.75
N LEU A 114 -1.48 -10.88 -1.94
CA LEU A 114 -0.42 -10.41 -2.81
C LEU A 114 -0.69 -8.93 -3.09
N SER A 115 0.11 -8.01 -2.55
CA SER A 115 -0.14 -6.57 -2.65
C SER A 115 1.00 -5.85 -3.37
N PRO A 116 0.73 -4.89 -4.28
CA PRO A 116 1.79 -4.11 -4.91
C PRO A 116 2.64 -3.36 -3.88
N VAL A 117 3.94 -3.22 -4.13
CA VAL A 117 4.86 -2.51 -3.22
C VAL A 117 4.48 -1.04 -3.02
N SER A 118 3.84 -0.43 -4.02
CA SER A 118 3.30 0.93 -3.97
C SER A 118 2.15 1.13 -2.97
N VAL A 119 1.49 0.05 -2.53
CA VAL A 119 0.39 0.10 -1.57
C VAL A 119 0.93 -0.08 -0.16
N PRO A 120 0.68 0.86 0.78
CA PRO A 120 1.04 0.68 2.18
C PRO A 120 0.39 -0.57 2.77
N LEU A 121 1.19 -1.41 3.44
CA LEU A 121 0.71 -2.61 4.13
C LEU A 121 0.48 -2.30 5.59
N GLU A 122 -0.79 -2.42 6.02
CA GLU A 122 -1.18 -2.36 7.42
C GLU A 122 -1.99 -3.60 7.79
N PRO A 123 -1.93 -4.06 9.05
CA PRO A 123 -2.75 -5.18 9.51
C PRO A 123 -4.24 -4.90 9.33
N ALA A 124 -5.01 -5.92 8.93
CA ALA A 124 -6.46 -5.83 8.88
C ALA A 124 -7.03 -5.53 10.27
N THR A 125 -7.68 -4.39 10.44
CA THR A 125 -8.26 -3.92 11.71
C THR A 125 -9.74 -3.64 11.49
N GLY A 126 -10.63 -4.37 12.15
CA GLY A 126 -12.06 -4.12 12.06
C GLY A 126 -12.73 -4.60 10.76
N ASP A 127 -11.97 -4.77 9.67
CA ASP A 127 -12.46 -5.16 8.36
C ASP A 127 -11.31 -5.63 7.43
N TRP A 128 -11.64 -6.42 6.42
CA TRP A 128 -10.76 -6.88 5.35
C TRP A 128 -10.62 -5.90 4.18
N SER A 129 -11.30 -4.74 4.21
CA SER A 129 -11.22 -3.71 3.14
C SER A 129 -9.80 -3.24 2.84
N ARG A 130 -8.87 -3.35 3.80
CA ARG A 130 -7.45 -3.06 3.60
C ARG A 130 -6.76 -4.04 2.65
N LEU A 131 -7.27 -5.26 2.53
CA LEU A 131 -6.77 -6.23 1.57
C LEU A 131 -7.41 -6.08 0.18
N SER A 132 -8.49 -5.30 0.04
CA SER A 132 -9.17 -5.11 -1.25
C SER A 132 -8.38 -4.27 -2.27
N THR A 133 -7.28 -3.64 -1.85
CA THR A 133 -6.30 -3.01 -2.76
C THR A 133 -5.18 -3.95 -3.19
N SER A 134 -5.17 -5.19 -2.71
CA SER A 134 -4.21 -6.22 -3.09
C SER A 134 -4.50 -6.73 -4.50
N VAL A 135 -3.48 -7.17 -5.23
CA VAL A 135 -3.65 -7.89 -6.51
C VAL A 135 -4.61 -9.06 -6.32
N VAL A 136 -4.43 -9.84 -5.27
CA VAL A 136 -5.35 -10.89 -4.86
C VAL A 136 -5.30 -11.09 -3.36
N ALA A 137 -6.45 -11.35 -2.74
CA ALA A 137 -6.58 -11.75 -1.36
C ALA A 137 -7.51 -12.96 -1.26
N VAL A 138 -7.06 -14.01 -0.59
CA VAL A 138 -7.88 -15.19 -0.28
C VAL A 138 -8.15 -15.18 1.21
N LYS A 139 -9.41 -14.96 1.58
CA LYS A 139 -9.88 -14.75 2.96
C LYS A 139 -10.56 -16.02 3.46
N PHE A 140 -10.16 -16.48 4.63
CA PHE A 140 -10.75 -17.58 5.37
C PHE A 140 -11.50 -16.98 6.56
N VAL A 141 -12.81 -16.77 6.39
CA VAL A 141 -13.67 -16.10 7.35
C VAL A 141 -14.30 -17.15 8.28
N THR A 142 -13.95 -17.10 9.56
CA THR A 142 -14.41 -18.09 10.56
C THR A 142 -15.89 -17.92 10.88
N ALA A 143 -16.34 -16.69 11.15
CA ALA A 143 -17.71 -16.40 11.55
C ALA A 143 -18.76 -16.87 10.53
N ALA A 144 -18.43 -16.79 9.24
CA ALA A 144 -19.29 -17.23 8.14
C ALA A 144 -18.91 -18.60 7.58
N SER A 145 -17.84 -19.23 8.08
CA SER A 145 -17.24 -20.45 7.51
C SER A 145 -17.12 -20.39 5.99
N LEU A 146 -16.55 -19.29 5.53
CA LEU A 146 -16.57 -18.87 4.13
C LEU A 146 -15.14 -18.68 3.66
N VAL A 147 -14.85 -19.17 2.46
CA VAL A 147 -13.62 -18.81 1.76
C VAL A 147 -14.00 -17.83 0.65
N GLU A 148 -13.34 -16.67 0.64
CA GLU A 148 -13.57 -15.63 -0.34
C GLU A 148 -12.28 -15.34 -1.10
N VAL A 149 -12.39 -15.18 -2.41
CA VAL A 149 -11.33 -14.67 -3.26
C VAL A 149 -11.73 -13.27 -3.68
N ASP A 150 -10.92 -12.29 -3.28
CA ASP A 150 -11.02 -10.88 -3.58
C ASP A 150 -9.85 -10.50 -4.51
N VAL A 151 -10.13 -9.77 -5.59
CA VAL A 151 -9.13 -9.37 -6.59
C VAL A 151 -9.22 -7.87 -6.76
N GLY A 152 -8.17 -7.16 -6.33
CA GLY A 152 -8.18 -5.71 -6.26
C GLY A 152 -8.33 -5.07 -7.62
N GLY A 153 -9.37 -4.24 -7.76
CA GLY A 153 -9.72 -3.56 -9.01
C GLY A 153 -10.98 -4.10 -9.68
N GLU A 154 -11.49 -5.25 -9.27
CA GLU A 154 -12.76 -5.80 -9.76
C GLU A 154 -13.75 -5.98 -8.60
N LEU A 155 -15.04 -5.71 -8.83
CA LEU A 155 -16.12 -6.01 -7.87
C LEU A 155 -16.44 -7.52 -7.79
N LEU A 156 -15.52 -8.38 -8.25
CA LEU A 156 -15.72 -9.82 -8.42
C LEU A 156 -15.18 -10.57 -7.21
N THR A 157 -15.89 -10.49 -6.09
CA THR A 157 -15.67 -11.39 -4.96
C THR A 157 -16.33 -12.73 -5.26
N LYS A 158 -15.54 -13.81 -5.34
CA LYS A 158 -16.08 -15.17 -5.40
C LYS A 158 -15.95 -15.85 -4.05
N SER A 159 -17.08 -16.23 -3.47
CA SER A 159 -17.16 -16.89 -2.16
C SER A 159 -17.68 -18.31 -2.28
N ARG A 160 -17.20 -19.23 -1.43
CA ARG A 160 -17.81 -20.54 -1.21
C ARG A 160 -18.06 -20.78 0.26
N ASN A 161 -19.30 -21.14 0.59
CA ASN A 161 -19.67 -21.56 1.93
C ASN A 161 -19.19 -22.99 2.17
N LEU A 162 -18.50 -23.22 3.29
CA LEU A 162 -17.95 -24.52 3.68
C LEU A 162 -18.89 -25.33 4.59
N SER A 163 -20.11 -24.83 4.83
CA SER A 163 -21.13 -25.49 5.66
C SER A 163 -21.48 -26.90 5.20
N ASP A 164 -21.53 -27.13 3.88
CA ASP A 164 -22.01 -28.38 3.30
C ASP A 164 -20.94 -29.49 3.24
N ASP A 165 -19.66 -29.14 3.34
CA ASP A 165 -18.51 -30.07 3.16
C ASP A 165 -17.94 -30.60 4.50
N GLY A 166 -18.53 -30.26 5.64
CA GLY A 166 -18.00 -30.63 6.97
C GLY A 166 -16.74 -29.84 7.40
N LEU A 167 -16.11 -29.11 6.48
CA LEU A 167 -14.99 -28.18 6.72
C LEU A 167 -15.35 -27.00 7.65
N LEU A 168 -16.64 -26.66 7.76
CA LEU A 168 -17.17 -25.70 8.74
C LEU A 168 -16.80 -26.07 10.18
N LEU A 169 -16.81 -27.37 10.51
CA LEU A 169 -16.40 -27.83 11.84
C LEU A 169 -14.90 -27.69 12.04
N VAL A 170 -14.10 -27.76 10.98
CA VAL A 170 -12.63 -27.76 11.08
C VAL A 170 -12.09 -26.34 11.28
N LEU A 171 -12.58 -25.35 10.51
CA LEU A 171 -12.23 -23.93 10.72
C LEU A 171 -12.62 -23.43 12.12
N SER A 172 -13.68 -24.01 12.69
CA SER A 172 -14.24 -23.61 13.98
C SER A 172 -13.72 -24.42 15.16
N ARG A 173 -12.82 -25.40 14.98
CA ARG A 173 -12.34 -26.27 16.09
C ARG A 173 -10.94 -25.96 16.59
N GLY A 174 -10.23 -24.99 15.99
CA GLY A 174 -8.83 -24.76 16.33
C GLY A 174 -7.89 -25.86 15.83
N GLU A 175 -8.37 -26.71 14.92
CA GLU A 175 -7.58 -27.76 14.33
C GLU A 175 -6.61 -27.16 13.30
N LYS A 176 -5.51 -27.88 13.08
CA LYS A 176 -4.53 -27.51 12.07
C LYS A 176 -5.09 -27.81 10.69
N LEU A 177 -5.10 -26.80 9.84
CA LEU A 177 -5.56 -26.80 8.47
C LEU A 177 -4.37 -26.61 7.53
N HIS A 178 -4.50 -27.16 6.32
CA HIS A 178 -3.57 -26.91 5.24
C HIS A 178 -4.30 -26.32 4.05
N SER A 179 -3.78 -25.21 3.52
CA SER A 179 -4.33 -24.57 2.32
C SER A 179 -3.31 -24.50 1.20
N TRP A 180 -3.79 -24.64 -0.03
CA TRP A 180 -3.04 -24.37 -1.26
C TRP A 180 -3.78 -23.32 -2.07
N ILE A 181 -3.05 -22.32 -2.53
CA ILE A 181 -3.53 -21.27 -3.43
C ILE A 181 -2.65 -21.32 -4.67
N ASP A 182 -3.22 -21.82 -5.76
CA ASP A 182 -2.55 -22.05 -7.03
C ASP A 182 -3.15 -21.11 -8.08
N TYR A 183 -2.34 -20.19 -8.63
CA TYR A 183 -2.73 -19.38 -9.79
C TYR A 183 -1.95 -19.84 -11.02
N ASP A 184 -2.70 -20.25 -12.04
CA ASP A 184 -2.17 -20.60 -13.35
C ASP A 184 -2.42 -19.46 -14.34
N GLY A 185 -1.34 -18.80 -14.78
CA GLY A 185 -1.39 -17.72 -15.76
C GLY A 185 -1.80 -18.22 -17.15
N GLU A 186 -1.60 -19.50 -17.47
CA GLU A 186 -1.95 -20.09 -18.76
C GLU A 186 -3.47 -20.18 -18.92
N SER A 187 -4.13 -20.81 -17.96
CA SER A 187 -5.59 -20.94 -17.92
C SER A 187 -6.31 -19.74 -17.29
N LYS A 188 -5.57 -18.75 -16.77
CA LYS A 188 -6.09 -17.56 -16.06
C LYS A 188 -7.06 -17.97 -14.97
N ARG A 189 -6.59 -18.85 -14.10
CA ARG A 189 -7.42 -19.51 -13.10
C ARG A 189 -6.71 -19.56 -11.76
N ILE A 190 -7.43 -19.16 -10.72
CA ILE A 190 -7.04 -19.36 -9.33
C ILE A 190 -7.84 -20.52 -8.74
N GLU A 191 -7.12 -21.40 -8.07
CA GLU A 191 -7.66 -22.54 -7.34
C GLU A 191 -7.24 -22.47 -5.87
N VAL A 192 -8.22 -22.57 -4.98
CA VAL A 192 -8.00 -22.65 -3.54
C VAL A 192 -8.44 -24.02 -3.07
N ARG A 193 -7.54 -24.73 -2.40
CA ARG A 193 -7.80 -26.00 -1.71
C ARG A 193 -7.63 -25.79 -0.22
N LEU A 194 -8.47 -26.43 0.57
CA LEU A 194 -8.41 -26.42 2.03
C LEU A 194 -8.73 -27.82 2.54
N CYS A 195 -7.82 -28.39 3.31
CA CYS A 195 -7.97 -29.72 3.93
C CYS A 195 -7.53 -29.66 5.40
N GLN A 196 -7.91 -30.66 6.19
CA GLN A 196 -7.31 -30.87 7.50
C GLN A 196 -5.85 -31.31 7.32
N ASP A 197 -4.93 -30.91 8.21
CA ASP A 197 -3.48 -31.12 8.02
C ASP A 197 -3.04 -32.59 7.88
N LYS A 198 -3.89 -33.54 8.31
CA LYS A 198 -3.65 -34.99 8.19
C LYS A 198 -4.23 -35.61 6.91
N ASP A 199 -5.02 -34.86 6.16
CA ASP A 199 -5.66 -35.32 4.94
C ASP A 199 -4.77 -35.03 3.72
N PRO A 200 -4.78 -35.91 2.71
CA PRO A 200 -4.06 -35.64 1.47
C PRO A 200 -4.68 -34.45 0.73
N LYS A 201 -3.86 -33.70 -0.04
CA LYS A 201 -4.32 -32.62 -0.91
C LYS A 201 -5.44 -33.14 -1.83
N GLU A 202 -6.63 -32.59 -1.68
CA GLU A 202 -7.77 -32.95 -2.51
C GLU A 202 -7.52 -32.64 -3.99
N ALA A 203 -7.91 -33.56 -4.86
CA ALA A 203 -7.78 -33.39 -6.31
C ALA A 203 -8.69 -32.25 -6.82
N ALA A 204 -9.92 -32.18 -6.28
CA ALA A 204 -10.86 -31.12 -6.59
C ALA A 204 -10.55 -29.87 -5.75
N PRO A 205 -10.48 -28.67 -6.35
CA PRO A 205 -10.29 -27.45 -5.60
C PRO A 205 -11.57 -27.06 -4.87
N SER A 206 -11.42 -26.59 -3.63
CA SER A 206 -12.53 -26.04 -2.86
C SER A 206 -13.13 -24.83 -3.56
N ILE A 207 -12.32 -23.95 -4.15
CA ILE A 207 -12.77 -22.86 -5.02
C ILE A 207 -11.96 -22.88 -6.29
N SER A 208 -12.64 -22.75 -7.44
CA SER A 208 -12.01 -22.50 -8.74
C SER A 208 -12.64 -21.27 -9.37
N HIS A 209 -11.83 -20.27 -9.73
CA HIS A 209 -12.29 -19.01 -10.32
C HIS A 209 -11.43 -18.64 -11.53
N SER A 210 -12.07 -18.31 -12.64
CA SER A 210 -11.39 -17.80 -13.83
C SER A 210 -11.22 -16.30 -13.69
N ILE A 211 -9.99 -15.83 -13.60
CA ILE A 211 -9.62 -14.42 -13.41
C ILE A 211 -8.25 -14.16 -14.01
N ASP A 212 -8.09 -13.03 -14.70
CA ASP A 212 -6.82 -12.68 -15.34
C ASP A 212 -5.98 -11.75 -14.45
N LEU A 213 -5.09 -12.34 -13.64
CA LEU A 213 -4.15 -11.59 -12.80
C LEU A 213 -2.89 -11.17 -13.57
N SER A 214 -2.73 -11.58 -14.84
CA SER A 214 -1.46 -11.46 -15.57
C SER A 214 -0.96 -10.02 -15.66
N TYR A 215 -1.87 -9.08 -15.94
CA TYR A 215 -1.55 -7.66 -16.02
C TYR A 215 -1.07 -7.10 -14.68
N MET A 216 -1.77 -7.45 -13.59
CA MET A 216 -1.45 -6.96 -12.25
C MET A 216 -0.13 -7.54 -11.73
N LEU A 217 0.12 -8.83 -11.99
CA LEU A 217 1.36 -9.52 -11.61
C LEU A 217 2.60 -8.97 -12.34
N TRP A 218 2.46 -8.63 -13.62
CA TRP A 218 3.58 -8.13 -14.44
C TRP A 218 3.90 -6.66 -14.18
N ARG A 219 2.90 -5.85 -13.80
CA ARG A 219 3.03 -4.38 -13.72
C ARG A 219 3.98 -3.93 -12.61
N GLU A 220 3.95 -4.57 -11.45
CA GLU A 220 4.71 -4.15 -10.28
C GLU A 220 5.17 -5.34 -9.43
N ALA A 221 6.29 -5.18 -8.73
CA ALA A 221 6.67 -6.11 -7.68
C ALA A 221 5.58 -6.14 -6.59
N SER A 222 5.37 -7.30 -5.99
CA SER A 222 4.36 -7.50 -4.97
C SER A 222 4.95 -8.07 -3.68
N TRP A 223 4.42 -7.61 -2.56
CA TRP A 223 4.56 -8.24 -1.27
C TRP A 223 3.64 -9.45 -1.17
N VAL A 224 4.18 -10.54 -0.65
CA VAL A 224 3.39 -11.73 -0.31
C VAL A 224 3.27 -11.80 1.21
N GLY A 225 2.06 -12.00 1.72
CA GLY A 225 1.86 -12.09 3.16
C GLY A 225 0.60 -12.83 3.59
N LEU A 226 0.53 -13.04 4.89
CA LEU A 226 -0.59 -13.59 5.62
C LEU A 226 -1.01 -12.59 6.69
N SER A 227 -2.28 -12.19 6.68
CA SER A 227 -2.88 -11.27 7.66
C SER A 227 -3.93 -12.01 8.47
N SER A 228 -4.02 -11.73 9.76
CA SER A 228 -5.15 -12.20 10.58
C SER A 228 -5.69 -11.08 11.44
N TRP A 229 -6.98 -11.20 11.75
CA TRP A 229 -7.70 -10.35 12.68
C TRP A 229 -8.58 -11.24 13.55
N SER A 230 -8.61 -11.01 14.86
CA SER A 230 -9.39 -11.81 15.82
C SER A 230 -10.87 -11.40 15.92
N GLY A 231 -11.30 -10.31 15.27
CA GLY A 231 -12.65 -9.77 15.51
C GLY A 231 -12.84 -9.34 16.96
N ASN A 232 -14.08 -9.24 17.42
CA ASN A 232 -14.41 -9.00 18.84
C ASN A 232 -14.37 -10.29 19.68
N SER A 233 -13.40 -11.16 19.41
CA SER A 233 -13.36 -12.50 19.97
C SER A 233 -11.98 -12.78 20.57
N SER A 234 -11.93 -13.50 21.69
CA SER A 234 -10.70 -13.78 22.44
C SER A 234 -9.88 -14.92 21.80
N HIS A 235 -9.72 -14.89 20.48
CA HIS A 235 -9.23 -16.01 19.69
C HIS A 235 -8.01 -15.61 18.87
N GLY A 236 -7.04 -16.53 18.79
CA GLY A 236 -5.80 -16.31 18.06
C GLY A 236 -5.70 -17.17 16.81
N SER A 237 -4.76 -16.81 15.94
CA SER A 237 -4.36 -17.60 14.78
C SER A 237 -2.85 -17.83 14.79
N SER A 238 -2.47 -19.01 14.32
CA SER A 238 -1.07 -19.43 14.22
C SER A 238 -0.77 -20.00 12.84
N ILE A 239 0.42 -19.72 12.33
CA ILE A 239 0.99 -20.29 11.11
C ILE A 239 2.15 -21.21 11.50
N TYR A 240 2.09 -22.46 11.05
CA TYR A 240 3.07 -23.50 11.38
C TYR A 240 4.11 -23.71 10.30
N SER A 241 3.67 -23.59 9.05
CA SER A 241 4.52 -23.68 7.88
C SER A 241 3.94 -22.85 6.75
N TRP A 242 4.81 -22.35 5.89
CA TRP A 242 4.40 -21.61 4.70
C TRP A 242 5.46 -21.72 3.63
N ASN A 243 5.05 -22.11 2.43
CA ASN A 243 5.86 -22.01 1.24
C ASN A 243 5.19 -21.14 0.18
N PHE A 244 6.02 -20.57 -0.66
CA PHE A 244 5.57 -19.83 -1.83
C PHE A 244 6.56 -20.07 -2.96
N THR A 245 6.02 -20.29 -4.14
CA THR A 245 6.76 -20.49 -5.38
C THR A 245 6.17 -19.57 -6.44
N GLU A 246 6.98 -18.65 -6.96
CA GLU A 246 6.59 -17.94 -8.18
C GLU A 246 6.79 -18.81 -9.42
N LYS A 247 5.96 -18.61 -10.44
CA LYS A 247 6.12 -19.26 -11.74
C LYS A 247 6.27 -18.17 -12.78
N HIS A 248 7.46 -18.05 -13.35
CA HIS A 248 7.66 -17.16 -14.48
C HIS A 248 6.97 -17.71 -15.72
N GLY A 249 6.42 -16.79 -16.49
CA GLY A 249 5.88 -17.07 -17.80
C GLY A 249 6.97 -17.36 -18.83
N ALA A 250 6.58 -17.89 -20.00
CA ALA A 250 7.53 -18.02 -21.10
C ALA A 250 8.13 -16.64 -21.43
N PRO A 251 9.45 -16.54 -21.67
CA PRO A 251 10.07 -15.26 -21.98
C PRO A 251 9.33 -14.59 -23.14
N TYR A 252 9.17 -13.27 -23.05
CA TYR A 252 8.69 -12.51 -24.20
C TYR A 252 9.65 -12.83 -25.35
N LEU A 253 9.14 -13.41 -26.44
CA LEU A 253 9.90 -13.52 -27.66
C LEU A 253 10.06 -12.10 -28.16
N MET A 254 11.19 -11.46 -27.81
CA MET A 254 11.67 -10.29 -28.53
C MET A 254 12.06 -10.79 -29.92
N HIS A 255 11.07 -11.02 -30.77
CA HIS A 255 11.32 -11.00 -32.19
C HIS A 255 11.88 -9.61 -32.45
N SER A 256 13.14 -9.56 -32.88
CA SER A 256 13.68 -8.36 -33.49
C SER A 256 12.71 -7.99 -34.60
N GLU A 257 11.94 -6.94 -34.36
CA GLU A 257 11.27 -6.25 -35.45
C GLU A 257 12.40 -5.90 -36.43
N PRO A 258 12.36 -6.38 -37.69
CA PRO A 258 13.43 -6.11 -38.62
C PRO A 258 13.53 -4.59 -38.75
N LEU A 259 14.71 -4.04 -38.43
CA LEU A 259 15.01 -2.63 -38.61
C LEU A 259 14.69 -2.29 -40.07
N ASP A 260 13.64 -1.49 -40.29
CA ASP A 260 13.32 -0.98 -41.61
C ASP A 260 14.45 -0.05 -42.05
N PRO A 261 15.26 -0.43 -43.08
CA PRO A 261 16.36 0.41 -43.56
C PRO A 261 15.86 1.75 -44.15
N ASN A 262 14.57 1.91 -44.41
CA ASN A 262 13.99 3.18 -44.88
C ASN A 262 13.69 4.18 -43.76
N SER A 263 13.84 3.81 -42.48
CA SER A 263 13.68 4.74 -41.36
C SER A 263 14.75 5.85 -41.32
N PHE A 264 15.86 5.69 -42.06
CA PHE A 264 16.89 6.71 -42.23
C PHE A 264 16.53 7.81 -43.23
N VAL A 265 15.40 7.70 -43.94
CA VAL A 265 14.92 8.74 -44.88
C VAL A 265 13.71 9.48 -44.30
N VAL A 266 13.78 9.87 -43.03
CA VAL A 266 12.84 10.84 -42.45
C VAL A 266 13.49 12.21 -42.40
N ARG A 267 13.09 13.05 -43.36
CA ARG A 267 13.33 14.49 -43.38
C ARG A 267 12.86 15.08 -42.05
N SER A 268 13.78 15.76 -41.36
CA SER A 268 13.49 16.54 -40.15
C SER A 268 12.30 17.49 -40.38
N LYS A 269 11.14 17.13 -39.83
CA LYS A 269 10.07 18.06 -39.50
C LYS A 269 10.04 18.15 -37.98
N GLY A 270 10.29 19.36 -37.49
CA GLY A 270 10.64 19.67 -36.11
C GLY A 270 9.76 18.97 -35.09
N GLY A 271 10.43 18.29 -34.14
CA GLY A 271 9.81 17.79 -32.94
C GLY A 271 9.18 18.94 -32.16
N SER A 272 7.87 18.82 -31.93
CA SER A 272 7.17 19.51 -30.86
C SER A 272 7.81 19.10 -29.53
N ARG A 273 8.77 19.90 -29.08
CA ARG A 273 9.14 19.98 -27.66
C ARG A 273 7.86 20.33 -26.91
N THR A 274 7.38 19.44 -26.06
CA THR A 274 6.42 19.78 -25.02
C THR A 274 7.03 20.90 -24.19
N ARG A 275 6.60 22.12 -24.52
CA ARG A 275 6.98 23.36 -23.86
C ARG A 275 6.43 23.29 -22.44
N ALA A 276 7.31 23.00 -21.49
CA ALA A 276 7.02 23.22 -20.07
C ALA A 276 6.69 24.71 -19.91
N TYR A 277 5.40 25.00 -19.75
CA TYR A 277 4.87 26.35 -19.59
C TYR A 277 4.92 26.68 -18.09
N PRO A 278 5.66 27.73 -17.64
CA PRO A 278 5.89 28.01 -16.23
C PRO A 278 4.70 28.73 -15.59
N TRP A 279 3.48 28.21 -15.78
CA TRP A 279 2.25 28.81 -15.26
C TRP A 279 2.20 28.80 -13.72
N GLY A 280 2.78 27.76 -13.10
CA GLY A 280 2.83 27.65 -11.63
C GLY A 280 3.58 28.79 -10.94
N VAL A 281 4.62 29.34 -11.59
CA VAL A 281 5.40 30.45 -11.02
C VAL A 281 4.59 31.76 -11.03
N PHE A 282 3.81 32.01 -12.09
CA PHE A 282 2.95 33.19 -12.16
C PHE A 282 1.80 33.12 -11.15
N VAL A 283 1.20 31.94 -10.96
CA VAL A 283 0.13 31.75 -9.96
C VAL A 283 0.67 31.92 -8.54
N ALA A 284 1.85 31.35 -8.24
CA ALA A 284 2.47 31.50 -6.93
C ALA A 284 2.80 32.97 -6.60
N MET A 285 3.28 33.74 -7.59
CA MET A 285 3.56 35.18 -7.42
C MET A 285 2.30 36.00 -7.15
N LEU A 286 1.19 35.69 -7.84
CA LEU A 286 -0.10 36.36 -7.61
C LEU A 286 -0.66 36.07 -6.22
N VAL A 287 -0.58 34.82 -5.75
CA VAL A 287 -1.04 34.43 -4.41
C VAL A 287 -0.19 35.06 -3.32
N ALA A 288 1.14 35.08 -3.49
CA ALA A 288 2.04 35.71 -2.52
C ALA A 288 1.79 37.23 -2.40
N ALA A 289 1.59 37.92 -3.53
CA ALA A 289 1.27 39.35 -3.54
C ALA A 289 -0.07 39.64 -2.86
N ALA A 290 -1.11 38.85 -3.14
CA ALA A 290 -2.41 38.99 -2.52
C ALA A 290 -2.33 38.77 -0.99
N CYS A 291 -1.62 37.73 -0.56
CA CYS A 291 -1.48 37.41 0.87
C CYS A 291 -0.69 38.50 1.63
N GLY A 292 0.37 39.05 1.02
CA GLY A 292 1.13 40.15 1.59
C GLY A 292 0.30 41.43 1.78
N ALA A 293 -0.53 41.79 0.80
CA ALA A 293 -1.42 42.95 0.89
C ALA A 293 -2.45 42.79 2.02
N ILE A 294 -2.98 41.57 2.21
CA ILE A 294 -3.95 41.28 3.26
C ILE A 294 -3.31 41.45 4.65
N LEU A 295 -2.12 40.90 4.88
CA LEU A 295 -1.42 41.01 6.17
C LEU A 295 -1.11 42.46 6.55
N THR A 296 -0.70 43.29 5.59
CA THR A 296 -0.43 44.71 5.85
C THR A 296 -1.71 45.49 6.17
N PHE A 297 -2.84 45.19 5.52
CA PHE A 297 -4.13 45.78 5.87
C PHE A 297 -4.60 45.37 7.28
N PHE A 298 -4.48 44.09 7.63
CA PHE A 298 -4.84 43.62 8.97
C PHE A 298 -4.00 44.28 10.07
N THR A 299 -2.69 44.40 9.87
CA THR A 299 -1.81 45.07 10.84
C THR A 299 -2.14 46.55 11.00
N MET A 300 -2.44 47.27 9.91
CA MET A 300 -2.91 48.66 9.97
C MET A 300 -4.24 48.81 10.71
N ILE A 301 -5.21 47.93 10.48
CA ILE A 301 -6.51 47.97 11.17
C ILE A 301 -6.34 47.71 12.67
N VAL A 302 -5.53 46.73 13.04
CA VAL A 302 -5.23 46.43 14.46
C VAL A 302 -4.48 47.59 15.12
N TRP A 303 -3.46 48.14 14.45
CA TRP A 303 -2.74 49.31 14.93
C TRP A 303 -3.66 50.52 15.10
N TYR A 304 -4.52 50.80 14.12
CA TYR A 304 -5.50 51.87 14.19
C TYR A 304 -6.48 51.67 15.34
N ALA A 305 -6.99 50.45 15.54
CA ALA A 305 -7.88 50.15 16.66
C ALA A 305 -7.20 50.36 18.01
N LEU A 306 -5.91 50.02 18.14
CA LEU A 306 -5.12 50.22 19.36
C LEU A 306 -4.80 51.69 19.61
N VAL A 307 -4.44 52.45 18.57
CA VAL A 307 -4.14 53.89 18.69
C VAL A 307 -5.41 54.72 18.91
N SER A 308 -6.55 54.31 18.36
CA SER A 308 -7.86 54.94 18.59
C SER A 308 -8.37 54.70 20.02
N ARG A 309 -7.76 53.76 20.77
CA ARG A 309 -8.06 53.48 22.18
C ARG A 309 -7.21 54.31 23.14
N ARG A 310 -6.68 55.47 22.74
CA ARG A 310 -6.10 56.41 23.71
C ARG A 310 -7.19 56.82 24.72
N PRO A 311 -6.99 56.65 26.04
CA PRO A 311 -7.94 57.13 27.02
C PRO A 311 -7.99 58.67 26.94
N VAL A 312 -9.20 59.20 26.73
CA VAL A 312 -9.46 60.64 26.93
C VAL A 312 -9.21 60.91 28.41
N ALA A 313 -8.17 61.69 28.72
CA ALA A 313 -7.89 62.11 30.08
C ALA A 313 -9.09 62.93 30.63
N PRO A 314 -9.49 62.73 31.91
CA PRO A 314 -10.53 63.55 32.51
C PRO A 314 -10.03 64.99 32.63
N VAL A 315 -10.81 65.94 32.13
CA VAL A 315 -10.55 67.38 32.32
C VAL A 315 -10.71 67.71 33.81
N GLU A 316 -9.63 68.13 34.44
CA GLU A 316 -9.64 68.74 35.78
C GLU A 316 -10.35 70.09 35.71
N TYR A 317 -11.44 70.25 36.47
CA TYR A 317 -12.11 71.53 36.63
C TYR A 317 -11.49 72.30 37.80
N PRO A 318 -11.04 73.56 37.62
CA PRO A 318 -10.69 74.39 38.76
C PRO A 318 -11.97 74.90 39.42
N ALA A 319 -12.03 74.76 40.74
CA ALA A 319 -13.08 75.32 41.56
C ALA A 319 -13.01 76.86 41.51
N HIS A 320 -14.10 77.51 41.09
CA HIS A 320 -14.38 78.88 41.51
C HIS A 320 -15.88 79.08 41.76
N ALA A 321 -16.14 79.67 42.92
CA ALA A 321 -17.43 80.08 43.43
C ALA A 321 -17.93 81.36 42.74
N ALA A 322 -19.21 81.39 42.38
CA ALA A 322 -20.15 82.48 42.67
C ALA A 322 -21.52 82.14 42.08
N GLY A 323 -22.57 82.62 42.74
CA GLY A 323 -23.95 82.28 42.43
C GLY A 323 -24.42 82.76 41.05
N VAL A 324 -25.54 82.21 40.61
CA VAL A 324 -26.79 82.96 40.35
C VAL A 324 -27.86 81.94 39.95
N ALA A 325 -29.07 82.21 40.44
CA ALA A 325 -30.26 81.40 40.39
C ALA A 325 -30.96 81.40 39.01
N TYR A 326 -32.15 80.77 39.02
CA TYR A 326 -33.20 80.71 37.97
C TYR A 326 -32.96 79.65 36.89
N GLY A 327 -33.96 78.88 36.46
CA GLY A 327 -35.38 78.87 36.75
C GLY A 327 -36.06 77.87 35.81
N LYS A 328 -37.07 77.19 36.37
CA LYS A 328 -38.07 76.30 35.77
C LYS A 328 -38.52 76.69 34.35
N ILE A 329 -38.70 75.69 33.46
CA ILE A 329 -39.83 75.64 32.50
C ILE A 329 -40.28 74.18 32.31
N GLU A 330 -41.50 73.88 32.74
CA GLU A 330 -42.33 72.75 32.30
C GLU A 330 -43.00 73.09 30.96
N SER A 331 -43.29 72.09 30.11
CA SER A 331 -44.51 72.04 29.26
C SER A 331 -44.39 70.88 28.25
N VAL A 332 -45.09 69.75 28.45
CA VAL A 332 -46.43 69.42 27.89
C VAL A 332 -46.35 69.04 26.40
N GLY A 333 -46.60 67.76 26.09
CA GLY A 333 -47.78 67.32 25.31
C GLY A 333 -47.31 66.93 23.89
N ASP A 334 -47.63 65.78 23.32
CA ASP A 334 -48.96 65.24 23.15
C ASP A 334 -48.97 63.70 23.04
N LYS A 335 -50.08 63.13 23.50
CA LYS A 335 -50.52 61.75 23.26
C LYS A 335 -51.25 61.68 21.91
N VAL A 336 -51.77 60.48 21.59
CA VAL A 336 -52.87 60.16 20.63
C VAL A 336 -52.33 59.56 19.32
N LEU A 337 -52.74 58.37 18.84
CA LEU A 337 -53.75 57.41 19.26
C LEU A 337 -53.36 56.00 18.74
N GLU A 338 -53.74 55.01 19.53
CA GLU A 338 -53.90 53.60 19.21
C GLU A 338 -55.08 53.31 18.26
N ASN A 339 -55.13 52.05 17.79
CA ASN A 339 -56.29 51.27 17.27
C ASN A 339 -56.64 51.42 15.77
N CYS A 340 -57.08 50.37 15.05
CA CYS A 340 -57.65 49.08 15.46
C CYS A 340 -57.66 48.05 14.30
N LYS A 341 -57.58 46.76 14.67
CA LYS A 341 -58.30 45.58 14.15
C LYS A 341 -58.44 45.36 12.63
N LYS A 342 -58.06 44.15 12.16
CA LYS A 342 -58.89 42.95 12.30
C LYS A 342 -58.06 41.67 12.08
#